data_AF-A0A803KT05-F1
#
_entry.id   AF-A0A803KT05-F1
#
_cell.length_a   1.000
_cell.length_b   1.000
_cell.length_c   1.000
_cell.angle_alpha   90.00
_cell.angle_beta   90.00
_cell.angle_gamma   90.00
#
_symmetry.space_group_name_H-M   'P 1'
#
loop_
_entity.id
_entity.type
_entity.pdbx_description
1 polymer ?
#
loop_
_entity_poly.entity_id
_entity_poly.type
_entity_poly.pdbx_seq_one_letter_code
_entity_poly.pdbx_strand_id
1 'polypeptide(L)'
;MDDLPQSAVSGLNRGLAANEDDLRRADDAARELESAGGPVDLSNDLDKLQGRWKLLYSSAFSSRTLGGSRPGPPIGRLLPITLGQVYQRIDVFSKDFDNIVEIELGAPWPLPPVEVTATLAHKFEITGSATLKIIFEKTTVKTTGNLSQLPPLEVPRIPDSLRPSSNPGSGDFEVTYVDADTRITRGDRGELRVFVIS
;
A
#
# COMPACT_ATOMS: atom_id res chain seq x y z
N MET A 1 -19.41 7.88 -14.43
CA MET A 1 -19.30 6.98 -13.27
C MET A 1 -18.32 7.68 -12.37
N ASP A 2 -18.73 8.04 -11.17
CA ASP A 2 -18.15 9.14 -10.40
C ASP A 2 -16.78 8.83 -9.78
N ASP A 3 -15.78 9.68 -10.04
CA ASP A 3 -14.44 9.67 -9.41
C ASP A 3 -14.46 10.08 -7.91
N LEU A 4 -15.62 9.99 -7.24
CA LEU A 4 -15.87 10.50 -5.90
C LEU A 4 -14.82 10.08 -4.87
N PRO A 5 -14.48 8.78 -4.69
CA PRO A 5 -13.47 8.39 -3.72
C PRO A 5 -12.08 8.87 -4.11
N GLN A 6 -11.72 8.86 -5.39
CA GLN A 6 -10.43 9.39 -5.84
C GLN A 6 -10.29 10.88 -5.52
N SER A 7 -11.35 11.66 -5.75
CA SER A 7 -11.38 13.09 -5.45
C SER A 7 -11.32 13.36 -3.93
N ALA A 8 -11.98 12.54 -3.12
CA ALA A 8 -12.00 12.68 -1.66
C ALA A 8 -10.64 12.39 -1.01
N VAL A 9 -9.81 11.54 -1.65
CA VAL A 9 -8.47 11.21 -1.13
C VAL A 9 -7.32 11.87 -1.89
N SER A 10 -7.60 12.58 -2.98
CA SER A 10 -6.62 13.32 -3.76
C SER A 10 -5.98 14.41 -2.88
N GLY A 11 -4.64 14.42 -2.83
CA GLY A 11 -3.89 15.39 -2.03
C GLY A 11 -3.62 15.00 -0.57
N LEU A 12 -4.18 13.89 -0.06
CA LEU A 12 -3.92 13.44 1.32
C LEU A 12 -2.55 12.75 1.53
N ASN A 13 -1.68 12.78 0.51
CA ASN A 13 -0.37 12.12 0.51
C ASN A 13 -0.45 10.66 1.03
N ARG A 14 -1.33 9.86 0.41
CA ARG A 14 -1.62 8.46 0.80
C ARG A 14 -2.23 8.28 2.20
N GLY A 15 -2.69 9.35 2.84
CA GLY A 15 -3.21 9.34 4.21
C GLY A 15 -2.22 9.88 5.24
N LEU A 16 -0.98 10.22 4.86
CA LEU A 16 0.01 10.81 5.77
C LEU A 16 -0.36 12.23 6.22
N ALA A 17 -1.11 12.96 5.40
CA ALA A 17 -1.57 14.32 5.70
C ALA A 17 -3.03 14.37 6.19
N ALA A 18 -3.71 13.22 6.28
CA ALA A 18 -5.13 13.16 6.61
C ALA A 18 -5.39 13.41 8.10
N ASN A 19 -6.36 14.28 8.39
CA ASN A 19 -6.91 14.46 9.73
C ASN A 19 -8.16 13.57 9.96
N GLU A 20 -8.79 13.66 11.13
CA GLU A 20 -9.98 12.87 11.47
C GLU A 20 -11.21 13.14 10.58
N ASP A 21 -11.38 14.36 10.08
CA ASP A 21 -12.46 14.68 9.16
C ASP A 21 -12.17 14.13 7.76
N ASP A 22 -10.90 14.17 7.31
CA ASP A 22 -10.50 13.57 6.04
C ASP A 22 -10.67 12.04 6.07
N LEU A 23 -10.33 11.40 7.20
CA LEU A 23 -10.58 9.98 7.43
C LEU A 23 -12.06 9.63 7.26
N ARG A 24 -12.95 10.46 7.85
CA ARG A 24 -14.40 10.27 7.77
C ARG A 24 -14.91 10.45 6.35
N ARG A 25 -14.52 11.53 5.65
CA ARG A 25 -14.92 11.78 4.26
C ARG A 25 -14.46 10.67 3.33
N ALA A 26 -13.25 10.16 3.50
CA ALA A 26 -12.74 9.04 2.71
C ALA A 26 -13.54 7.76 2.95
N ASP A 27 -13.91 7.46 4.20
CA ASP A 27 -14.72 6.29 4.53
C ASP A 27 -16.16 6.42 4.01
N ASP A 28 -16.77 7.61 4.13
CA ASP A 28 -18.11 7.88 3.61
C ASP A 28 -18.15 7.72 2.07
N ALA A 29 -17.18 8.29 1.36
CA ALA A 29 -17.08 8.15 -0.10
C ALA A 29 -16.82 6.71 -0.54
N ALA A 30 -15.99 5.97 0.21
CA ALA A 30 -15.77 4.54 -0.05
C ALA A 30 -17.06 3.73 0.13
N ARG A 31 -17.82 3.98 1.21
CA ARG A 31 -19.09 3.29 1.47
C ARG A 31 -20.15 3.57 0.42
N GLU A 32 -20.21 4.79 -0.10
CA GLU A 32 -21.12 5.14 -1.19
C GLU A 32 -20.80 4.31 -2.45
N LEU A 33 -19.52 4.21 -2.80
CA LEU A 33 -19.09 3.42 -3.95
C LEU A 33 -19.31 1.91 -3.74
N GLU A 34 -18.97 1.39 -2.56
CA GLU A 34 -19.25 -0.01 -2.16
C GLU A 34 -20.75 -0.32 -2.26
N SER A 35 -21.62 0.59 -1.81
CA SER A 35 -23.08 0.42 -1.88
C SER A 35 -23.60 0.45 -3.32
N ALA A 36 -23.01 1.27 -4.19
CA ALA A 36 -23.38 1.36 -5.60
C ALA A 36 -22.88 0.16 -6.43
N GLY A 37 -21.70 -0.39 -6.10
CA GLY A 37 -21.11 -1.53 -6.78
C GLY A 37 -21.76 -2.88 -6.44
N GLY A 38 -22.35 -2.99 -5.24
CA GLY A 38 -22.90 -4.25 -4.74
C GLY A 38 -21.81 -5.20 -4.21
N PRO A 39 -22.20 -6.41 -3.75
CA PRO A 39 -21.25 -7.35 -3.16
C PRO A 39 -20.27 -7.89 -4.21
N VAL A 40 -18.98 -7.86 -3.87
CA VAL A 40 -17.92 -8.47 -4.68
C VAL A 40 -17.95 -10.00 -4.54
N ASP A 41 -17.83 -10.71 -5.65
CA ASP A 41 -17.63 -12.17 -5.67
C ASP A 41 -16.40 -12.52 -6.50
N LEU A 42 -15.28 -12.73 -5.81
CA LEU A 42 -13.99 -13.08 -6.41
C LEU A 42 -14.02 -14.45 -7.12
N SER A 43 -15.06 -15.27 -6.95
CA SER A 43 -15.21 -16.48 -7.77
C SER A 43 -15.48 -16.12 -9.24
N ASN A 44 -16.13 -14.98 -9.49
CA ASN A 44 -16.49 -14.48 -10.81
C ASN A 44 -15.64 -13.28 -11.25
N ASP A 45 -15.16 -12.48 -10.29
CA ASP A 45 -14.48 -11.20 -10.54
C ASP A 45 -12.97 -11.25 -10.31
N LEU A 46 -12.37 -12.43 -10.17
CA LEU A 46 -10.94 -12.56 -9.86
C LEU A 46 -10.06 -11.84 -10.89
N ASP A 47 -10.42 -11.94 -12.16
CA ASP A 47 -9.72 -11.34 -13.29
C ASP A 47 -9.63 -9.81 -13.18
N LYS A 48 -10.63 -9.17 -12.56
CA LYS A 48 -10.61 -7.72 -12.29
C LYS A 48 -9.50 -7.32 -11.32
N LEU A 49 -8.91 -8.25 -10.56
CA LEU A 49 -7.76 -7.94 -9.70
C LEU A 49 -6.43 -7.91 -10.47
N GLN A 50 -6.38 -8.46 -11.67
CA GLN A 50 -5.14 -8.58 -12.45
C GLN A 50 -4.53 -7.20 -12.72
N GLY A 51 -3.22 -7.09 -12.49
CA GLY A 51 -2.45 -5.91 -12.90
C GLY A 51 -1.70 -5.24 -11.76
N ARG A 52 -1.34 -3.98 -11.97
CA ARG A 52 -0.56 -3.18 -11.01
C ARG A 52 -1.42 -2.05 -10.48
N TRP A 53 -1.64 -2.09 -9.17
CA TRP A 53 -2.50 -1.16 -8.45
C TRP A 53 -1.66 -0.17 -7.66
N LYS A 54 -1.80 1.12 -7.90
CA LYS A 54 -1.17 2.18 -7.12
C LYS A 54 -2.03 2.53 -5.92
N LEU A 55 -1.44 2.55 -4.72
CA LEU A 55 -2.12 2.98 -3.52
C LEU A 55 -2.32 4.49 -3.54
N LEU A 56 -3.58 4.92 -3.59
CA LEU A 56 -3.95 6.32 -3.53
C LEU A 56 -4.11 6.78 -2.07
N TYR A 57 -4.63 5.91 -1.21
CA TYR A 57 -4.92 6.23 0.20
C TYR A 57 -4.96 5.00 1.10
N SER A 58 -4.47 5.15 2.34
CA SER A 58 -4.63 4.16 3.41
C SER A 58 -4.89 4.85 4.75
N SER A 59 -5.97 4.48 5.44
CA SER A 59 -6.23 4.98 6.80
C SER A 59 -5.21 4.48 7.83
N ALA A 60 -4.47 3.40 7.53
CA ALA A 60 -3.39 2.93 8.41
C ALA A 60 -2.22 3.93 8.51
N PHE A 61 -2.04 4.80 7.51
CA PHE A 61 -0.97 5.81 7.52
C PHE A 61 -1.30 7.06 8.34
N SER A 62 -2.57 7.33 8.63
CA SER A 62 -2.98 8.43 9.51
C SER A 62 -2.95 8.04 11.00
N SER A 63 -3.19 6.76 11.32
CA SER A 63 -3.40 6.27 12.69
C SER A 63 -2.13 5.97 13.52
N ARG A 64 -1.03 6.72 13.32
CA ARG A 64 0.23 6.77 14.11
C ARG A 64 1.41 5.92 13.59
N THR A 65 2.61 6.51 13.74
CA THR A 65 3.97 5.90 13.77
C THR A 65 4.69 5.49 12.48
N LEU A 66 4.24 5.85 11.29
CA LEU A 66 5.06 5.70 10.07
C LEU A 66 5.72 7.01 9.66
N GLY A 67 6.52 7.58 10.56
CA GLY A 67 7.67 8.45 10.23
C GLY A 67 7.43 9.66 9.33
N GLY A 68 6.19 10.06 9.06
CA GLY A 68 5.89 11.26 8.28
C GLY A 68 6.53 12.44 8.98
N SER A 69 7.49 13.06 8.31
CA SER A 69 8.20 14.24 8.78
C SER A 69 7.18 15.26 9.30
N ARG A 70 7.07 15.36 10.63
CA ARG A 70 6.46 16.52 11.26
C ARG A 70 7.31 17.71 10.84
N PRO A 71 6.74 18.80 10.31
CA PRO A 71 7.44 20.07 10.20
C PRO A 71 7.77 20.55 11.61
N GLY A 72 8.96 20.20 12.09
CA GLY A 72 9.43 20.46 13.44
C GLY A 72 10.82 19.83 13.61
N PRO A 73 11.77 20.51 14.28
CA PRO A 73 13.17 20.11 14.27
C PRO A 73 13.37 18.76 14.97
N PRO A 74 13.91 17.72 14.30
CA PRO A 74 14.11 16.41 14.91
C PRO A 74 15.43 16.38 15.69
N ILE A 75 15.36 16.50 17.01
CA ILE A 75 16.48 16.10 17.89
C ILE A 75 16.43 14.57 17.99
N GLY A 76 17.19 13.85 17.16
CA GLY A 76 17.54 12.44 17.44
C GLY A 76 17.47 11.40 16.30
N ARG A 77 17.00 11.71 15.08
CA ARG A 77 17.17 10.83 13.90
C ARG A 77 17.97 11.56 12.84
N LEU A 78 19.21 11.12 12.61
CA LEU A 78 20.19 11.86 11.81
C LEU A 78 19.88 11.87 10.30
N LEU A 79 18.94 11.04 9.80
CA LEU A 79 18.59 10.95 8.38
C LEU A 79 17.07 10.79 8.18
N PRO A 80 16.41 11.61 7.34
CA PRO A 80 14.99 11.47 7.01
C PRO A 80 14.75 10.25 6.10
N ILE A 81 13.67 9.50 6.34
CA ILE A 81 13.17 8.44 5.47
C ILE A 81 11.87 8.93 4.86
N THR A 82 11.81 9.03 3.53
CA THR A 82 10.61 9.47 2.81
C THR A 82 9.96 8.27 2.13
N LEU A 83 8.66 8.08 2.35
CA LEU A 83 7.87 7.06 1.66
C LEU A 83 7.49 7.58 0.27
N GLY A 84 7.94 6.89 -0.77
CA GLY A 84 7.58 7.13 -2.17
C GLY A 84 6.25 6.49 -2.55
N GLN A 85 6.10 6.05 -3.80
CA GLN A 85 4.88 5.38 -4.24
C GLN A 85 4.78 3.96 -3.68
N VAL A 86 3.55 3.51 -3.47
CA VAL A 86 3.23 2.15 -3.04
C VAL A 86 2.36 1.51 -4.12
N TYR A 87 2.74 0.30 -4.54
CA TYR A 87 2.00 -0.48 -5.53
C TYR A 87 1.71 -1.88 -5.00
N GLN A 88 0.67 -2.48 -5.57
CA GLN A 88 0.36 -3.90 -5.44
C GLN A 88 0.30 -4.51 -6.83
N ARG A 89 1.24 -5.40 -7.14
CA ARG A 89 1.18 -6.20 -8.37
C ARG A 89 0.47 -7.50 -8.07
N ILE A 90 -0.56 -7.81 -8.84
CA ILE A 90 -1.37 -9.01 -8.67
C ILE A 90 -1.36 -9.78 -9.98
N ASP A 91 -0.98 -11.04 -9.88
CA ASP A 91 -1.08 -12.01 -10.97
C ASP A 91 -2.01 -13.14 -10.53
N VAL A 92 -3.19 -13.22 -11.14
CA VAL A 92 -4.23 -14.17 -10.76
C VAL A 92 -3.93 -15.59 -11.23
N PHE A 93 -3.08 -15.74 -12.24
CA PHE A 93 -2.70 -17.05 -12.79
C PHE A 93 -1.63 -17.72 -11.93
N SER A 94 -0.59 -16.97 -11.55
CA SER A 94 0.47 -17.47 -10.66
C SER A 94 0.15 -17.32 -9.17
N LYS A 95 -0.97 -16.65 -8.86
CA LYS A 95 -1.39 -16.25 -7.52
C LYS A 95 -0.38 -15.36 -6.80
N ASP A 96 0.36 -14.55 -7.55
CA ASP A 96 1.33 -13.62 -6.97
C ASP A 96 0.63 -12.36 -6.46
N PHE A 97 1.08 -11.88 -5.31
CA PHE A 97 0.67 -10.63 -4.69
C PHE A 97 1.90 -9.90 -4.13
N ASP A 98 2.41 -8.93 -4.88
CA ASP A 98 3.61 -8.20 -4.49
C ASP A 98 3.25 -6.81 -3.96
N ASN A 99 3.56 -6.56 -2.69
CA ASN A 99 3.56 -5.21 -2.14
C ASN A 99 4.89 -4.54 -2.48
N ILE A 100 4.87 -3.51 -3.32
CA ILE A 100 6.05 -2.80 -3.81
C ILE A 100 6.05 -1.39 -3.21
N VAL A 101 7.11 -1.03 -2.52
CA VAL A 101 7.26 0.26 -1.84
C VAL A 101 8.52 0.94 -2.31
N GLU A 102 8.39 2.16 -2.80
CA GLU A 102 9.51 3.06 -3.06
C GLU A 102 9.84 3.83 -1.78
N ILE A 103 11.12 3.94 -1.44
CA ILE A 103 11.63 4.61 -0.24
C ILE A 103 12.82 5.45 -0.67
N GLU A 104 12.86 6.70 -0.21
CA GLU A 104 14.03 7.56 -0.34
C GLU A 104 14.69 7.70 1.04
N LEU A 105 15.96 7.30 1.12
CA LEU A 105 16.78 7.41 2.30
C LEU A 105 17.62 8.68 2.19
N GLY A 106 17.36 9.65 3.07
CA GLY A 106 18.20 10.84 3.18
C GLY A 106 19.65 10.47 3.52
N ALA A 107 20.59 11.26 3.04
CA ALA A 107 22.03 11.06 3.27
C ALA A 107 22.66 12.31 3.90
N PRO A 108 23.73 12.16 4.71
CA PRO A 108 24.41 13.31 5.28
C PRO A 108 25.13 14.08 4.17
N TRP A 109 25.11 15.41 4.23
CA TRP A 109 25.85 16.26 3.30
C TRP A 109 27.34 15.85 3.25
N PRO A 110 27.97 15.68 2.08
CA PRO A 110 27.50 16.03 0.72
C PRO A 110 26.91 14.86 -0.09
N LEU A 111 26.53 13.75 0.55
CA LEU A 111 26.05 12.58 -0.16
C LEU A 111 24.62 12.79 -0.69
N PRO A 112 24.31 12.32 -1.91
CA PRO A 112 22.95 12.35 -2.42
C PRO A 112 22.05 11.32 -1.69
N PRO A 113 20.73 11.56 -1.60
CA PRO A 113 19.77 10.57 -1.13
C PRO A 113 19.84 9.28 -1.95
N VAL A 114 19.51 8.16 -1.30
CA VAL A 114 19.47 6.84 -1.94
C VAL A 114 18.02 6.41 -2.09
N GLU A 115 17.61 6.19 -3.33
CA GLU A 115 16.32 5.61 -3.63
C GLU A 115 16.39 4.08 -3.66
N VAL A 116 15.44 3.44 -3.00
CA VAL A 116 15.29 1.99 -2.96
C VAL A 116 13.85 1.58 -3.23
N THR A 117 13.67 0.44 -3.88
CA THR A 117 12.40 -0.25 -4.04
C THR A 117 12.45 -1.54 -3.23
N ALA A 118 11.57 -1.66 -2.24
CA ALA A 118 11.34 -2.90 -1.52
C ALA A 118 10.13 -3.62 -2.10
N THR A 119 10.30 -4.87 -2.52
CA THR A 119 9.23 -5.75 -2.98
C THR A 119 9.04 -6.85 -1.95
N LEU A 120 7.87 -6.91 -1.33
CA LEU A 120 7.45 -8.00 -0.48
C LEU A 120 6.59 -8.93 -1.34
N ALA A 121 7.15 -10.06 -1.72
CA ALA A 121 6.47 -11.06 -2.51
C ALA A 121 5.58 -11.94 -1.63
N HIS A 122 4.35 -12.16 -2.07
CA HIS A 122 3.40 -13.06 -1.43
C HIS A 122 2.71 -13.94 -2.46
N LYS A 123 2.22 -15.07 -1.99
CA LYS A 123 1.10 -15.76 -2.64
C LYS A 123 -0.22 -15.29 -2.07
N PHE A 124 -1.30 -15.47 -2.80
CA PHE A 124 -2.64 -15.26 -2.25
C PHE A 124 -3.56 -16.46 -2.45
N GLU A 125 -4.51 -16.58 -1.52
CA GLU A 125 -5.59 -17.57 -1.55
C GLU A 125 -6.93 -16.85 -1.30
N ILE A 126 -7.99 -17.31 -1.95
CA ILE A 126 -9.35 -16.85 -1.72
C ILE A 126 -9.93 -17.69 -0.58
N THR A 127 -10.32 -17.06 0.52
CA THR A 127 -10.84 -17.74 1.73
C THR A 127 -12.31 -17.46 2.00
N GLY A 128 -12.91 -16.51 1.27
CA GLY A 128 -14.33 -16.16 1.31
C GLY A 128 -14.78 -15.60 -0.04
N SER A 129 -16.02 -15.09 -0.15
CA SER A 129 -16.52 -14.52 -1.42
C SER A 129 -15.72 -13.29 -1.87
N ALA A 130 -15.24 -12.49 -0.92
CA ALA A 130 -14.48 -11.26 -1.17
C ALA A 130 -13.14 -11.22 -0.43
N THR A 131 -12.78 -12.29 0.28
CA THR A 131 -11.64 -12.30 1.21
C THR A 131 -10.41 -12.95 0.57
N LEU A 132 -9.30 -12.21 0.63
CA LEU A 132 -7.98 -12.68 0.23
C LEU A 132 -7.09 -12.85 1.46
N LYS A 133 -6.42 -13.99 1.50
CA LYS A 133 -5.33 -14.28 2.42
C LYS A 133 -4.02 -14.20 1.66
N ILE A 134 -3.09 -13.35 2.10
CA ILE A 134 -1.72 -13.33 1.55
C ILE A 134 -0.77 -14.13 2.43
N ILE A 135 0.20 -14.79 1.80
CA ILE A 135 1.20 -15.63 2.43
C ILE A 135 2.56 -15.12 1.97
N PHE A 136 3.34 -14.59 2.90
CA PHE A 136 4.65 -14.01 2.61
C PHE A 136 5.64 -15.08 2.10
N GLU A 137 6.35 -14.76 1.02
CA GLU A 137 7.43 -15.60 0.49
C GLU A 137 8.79 -15.00 0.81
N LYS A 138 9.03 -13.75 0.38
CA LYS A 138 10.33 -13.09 0.52
C LYS A 138 10.26 -11.58 0.40
N THR A 139 11.32 -10.91 0.84
CA THR A 139 11.53 -9.49 0.57
C THR A 139 12.76 -9.31 -0.30
N THR A 140 12.64 -8.52 -1.36
CA THR A 140 13.74 -8.11 -2.22
C THR A 140 13.86 -6.60 -2.18
N VAL A 141 15.07 -6.10 -1.96
CA VAL A 141 15.38 -4.66 -2.00
C VAL A 141 16.26 -4.38 -3.21
N LYS A 142 15.87 -3.40 -4.01
CA LYS A 142 16.63 -2.92 -5.17
C LYS A 142 16.96 -1.45 -4.96
N THR A 143 18.19 -1.05 -5.24
CA THR A 143 18.57 0.36 -5.37
C THR A 143 18.15 0.87 -6.75
N THR A 144 17.68 2.11 -6.84
CA THR A 144 17.35 2.77 -8.11
C THR A 144 18.37 3.86 -8.46
N GLY A 145 18.21 4.50 -9.62
CA GLY A 145 19.12 5.54 -10.10
C GLY A 145 20.54 5.04 -10.41
N ASN A 146 21.56 5.79 -9.97
CA ASN A 146 22.98 5.50 -10.21
C ASN A 146 23.46 4.19 -9.55
N LEU A 147 22.66 3.61 -8.65
CA LEU A 147 22.94 2.35 -7.98
C LEU A 147 22.08 1.20 -8.52
N SER A 148 21.33 1.39 -9.61
CA SER A 148 20.50 0.34 -10.24
C SER A 148 21.29 -0.87 -10.75
N GLN A 149 22.59 -0.70 -10.98
CA GLN A 149 23.52 -1.77 -11.38
C GLN A 149 23.87 -2.75 -10.26
N LEU A 150 23.53 -2.44 -9.00
CA LEU A 150 23.76 -3.36 -7.88
C LEU A 150 22.74 -4.51 -7.93
N PRO A 151 23.16 -5.75 -7.65
CA PRO A 151 22.24 -6.88 -7.61
C PRO A 151 21.19 -6.67 -6.51
N PRO A 152 19.93 -7.07 -6.75
CA PRO A 152 18.89 -7.07 -5.72
C PRO A 152 19.35 -7.86 -4.49
N LEU A 153 19.11 -7.30 -3.31
CA LEU A 153 19.39 -7.99 -2.05
C LEU A 153 18.12 -8.67 -1.57
N GLU A 154 18.16 -9.99 -1.45
CA GLU A 154 17.11 -10.74 -0.75
C GLU A 154 17.36 -10.62 0.76
N VAL A 155 16.41 -10.00 1.44
CA VAL A 155 16.43 -9.90 2.90
C VAL A 155 15.39 -10.87 3.45
N PRO A 156 15.78 -11.82 4.32
CA PRO A 156 14.86 -12.82 4.83
C PRO A 156 13.75 -12.21 5.70
N ARG A 157 13.95 -11.00 6.24
CA ARG A 157 12.97 -10.26 7.04
C ARG A 157 13.10 -8.75 6.84
N ILE A 158 11.96 -8.06 6.79
CA ILE A 158 11.89 -6.59 6.81
C ILE A 158 12.34 -6.08 8.20
N PRO A 159 13.17 -5.02 8.27
CA PRO A 159 13.48 -4.34 9.52
C PRO A 159 12.21 -3.96 10.28
N ASP A 160 12.20 -4.15 11.61
CA ASP A 160 11.02 -3.90 12.47
C ASP A 160 10.44 -2.49 12.29
N SER A 161 11.27 -1.51 11.93
CA SER A 161 10.90 -0.10 11.71
C SER A 161 10.03 0.16 10.47
N LEU A 162 10.02 -0.76 9.50
CA LEU A 162 9.22 -0.68 8.27
C LEU A 162 8.05 -1.67 8.25
N ARG A 163 7.81 -2.36 9.38
CA ARG A 163 6.71 -3.32 9.48
C ARG A 163 5.38 -2.57 9.63
N PRO A 164 4.37 -2.87 8.79
CA PRO A 164 3.00 -2.55 9.16
C PRO A 164 2.63 -3.29 10.45
N SER A 165 1.78 -2.70 11.28
CA SER A 165 1.46 -3.21 12.63
C SER A 165 0.68 -4.54 12.66
N SER A 166 0.33 -5.08 11.48
CA SER A 166 -0.31 -6.38 11.29
C SER A 166 0.72 -7.48 11.01
N ASN A 167 0.44 -8.70 11.50
CA ASN A 167 1.33 -9.86 11.60
C ASN A 167 2.37 -10.09 10.46
N PRO A 168 3.57 -10.61 10.80
CA PRO A 168 4.76 -10.62 9.94
C PRO A 168 4.80 -11.67 8.80
N GLY A 169 3.68 -12.30 8.42
CA GLY A 169 3.73 -13.41 7.45
C GLY A 169 2.43 -13.77 6.74
N SER A 170 1.28 -13.31 7.23
CA SER A 170 0.01 -13.44 6.53
C SER A 170 -0.93 -12.31 6.95
N GLY A 171 -1.57 -11.69 5.96
CA GLY A 171 -2.61 -10.70 6.17
C GLY A 171 -3.88 -11.15 5.45
N ASP A 172 -5.01 -11.08 6.13
CA ASP A 172 -6.31 -11.26 5.50
C ASP A 172 -6.90 -9.87 5.25
N PHE A 173 -7.48 -9.67 4.06
CA PHE A 173 -8.22 -8.46 3.73
C PHE A 173 -9.39 -8.77 2.81
N GLU A 174 -10.38 -7.90 2.82
CA GLU A 174 -11.55 -7.99 1.97
C GLU A 174 -11.45 -7.00 0.81
N VAL A 175 -11.81 -7.44 -0.39
CA VAL A 175 -12.03 -6.57 -1.55
C VAL A 175 -13.49 -6.18 -1.56
N THR A 176 -13.78 -4.96 -1.14
CA THR A 176 -15.16 -4.47 -0.96
C THR A 176 -15.70 -3.76 -2.19
N TYR A 177 -14.82 -3.36 -3.11
CA TYR A 177 -15.18 -2.81 -4.41
C TYR A 177 -14.05 -3.05 -5.42
N VAL A 178 -14.40 -3.38 -6.65
CA VAL A 178 -13.46 -3.41 -7.79
C VAL A 178 -14.20 -3.14 -9.10
N ASP A 179 -13.61 -2.26 -9.92
CA ASP A 179 -14.00 -2.04 -11.30
C ASP A 179 -12.76 -2.00 -12.23
N ALA A 180 -12.86 -1.34 -13.38
CA ALA A 180 -11.79 -1.29 -14.36
C ALA A 180 -10.57 -0.46 -13.93
N ASP A 181 -10.72 0.49 -13.02
CA ASP A 181 -9.65 1.42 -12.65
C ASP A 181 -9.51 1.68 -11.15
N THR A 182 -10.47 1.27 -10.33
CA THR A 182 -10.56 1.56 -8.90
C THR A 182 -10.80 0.28 -8.13
N ARG A 183 -10.09 0.16 -7.00
CA ARG A 183 -10.27 -0.96 -6.07
C ARG A 183 -10.19 -0.49 -4.64
N ILE A 184 -11.14 -0.94 -3.83
CA ILE A 184 -11.21 -0.65 -2.40
C ILE A 184 -11.00 -1.95 -1.63
N THR A 185 -10.15 -1.90 -0.61
CA THR A 185 -9.98 -3.01 0.32
C THR A 185 -10.11 -2.57 1.77
N ARG A 186 -10.57 -3.50 2.60
CA ARG A 186 -10.68 -3.34 4.05
C ARG A 186 -9.83 -4.40 4.75
N GLY A 187 -8.92 -3.97 5.63
CA GLY A 187 -8.13 -4.88 6.46
C GLY A 187 -8.95 -5.52 7.59
N ASP A 188 -8.38 -6.52 8.26
CA ASP A 188 -8.94 -7.20 9.44
C ASP A 188 -9.43 -6.27 10.57
N ARG A 189 -8.79 -5.10 10.71
CA ARG A 189 -9.12 -4.06 11.69
C ARG A 189 -9.94 -2.89 11.11
N GLY A 190 -10.51 -3.06 9.92
CA GLY A 190 -11.28 -2.02 9.23
C GLY A 190 -10.42 -0.94 8.56
N GLU A 191 -9.12 -1.20 8.33
CA GLU A 191 -8.23 -0.30 7.61
C GLU A 191 -8.71 -0.12 6.16
N LEU A 192 -9.09 1.10 5.78
CA LEU A 192 -9.52 1.44 4.43
C LEU A 192 -8.31 1.69 3.54
N ARG A 193 -8.28 1.05 2.37
CA ARG A 193 -7.27 1.28 1.33
C ARG A 193 -7.95 1.48 -0.01
N VAL A 194 -7.56 2.55 -0.71
CA VAL A 194 -8.06 2.89 -2.04
C VAL A 194 -6.91 2.80 -3.03
N PHE A 195 -7.13 2.05 -4.11
CA PHE A 195 -6.17 1.81 -5.17
C PHE A 195 -6.72 2.25 -6.52
N VAL A 196 -5.81 2.65 -7.40
CA VAL A 196 -6.10 2.90 -8.82
C VAL A 196 -5.19 2.06 -9.72
N ILE A 197 -5.67 1.63 -10.87
CA ILE A 197 -4.86 0.86 -11.83
C ILE A 197 -3.72 1.75 -12.39
N SER A 198 -2.54 1.16 -12.63
CA SER A 198 -1.31 1.86 -13.05
C SER A 198 -0.60 1.18 -14.22
#